data_AF-A0A7S4Q430-F1
#
_entry.id   AF-A0A7S4Q430-F1
#
_cell.length_a   1.000
_cell.length_b   1.000
_cell.length_c   1.000
_cell.angle_alpha   90.00
_cell.angle_beta   90.00
_cell.angle_gamma   90.00
#
_symmetry.space_group_name_H-M   'P 1'
#
loop_
_entity.id
_entity.type
_entity.pdbx_description
1 polymer ?
#
loop_
_entity_poly.entity_id
_entity_poly.type
_entity_poly.pdbx_seq_one_letter_code
_entity_poly.pdbx_strand_id
1 'polypeptide(L)'
;MAAAAAAPEPPADRGWFLGVDAAVQRNREDIRYPLSVAEPLQVLAEEFQHSENHMVKVLQLGASGYAHRRRVRGDGNCFYRAVCFAWLEALVARAGRGEAVDMPLPGGWPEASLFGALAEEYRYIRSAVDRLR
;
A
#
# COMPACT_ATOMS: atom_id res chain seq x y z
N MET A 1 38.09 37.78 4.31
CA MET A 1 36.97 37.23 5.11
C MET A 1 35.72 38.02 4.74
N ALA A 2 34.90 37.50 3.83
CA ALA A 2 33.63 38.12 3.46
C ALA A 2 32.52 37.45 4.29
N ALA A 3 31.79 38.25 5.06
CA ALA A 3 30.68 37.80 5.88
C ALA A 3 29.54 37.31 4.98
N ALA A 4 29.10 36.06 5.19
CA ALA A 4 27.90 35.53 4.56
C ALA A 4 26.69 36.28 5.12
N ALA A 5 26.02 37.06 4.27
CA ALA A 5 24.75 37.68 4.62
C ALA A 5 23.73 36.58 4.91
N ALA A 6 23.19 36.59 6.13
CA ALA A 6 22.12 35.69 6.54
C ALA A 6 20.91 35.89 5.63
N ALA A 7 20.38 34.79 5.09
CA ALA A 7 19.18 34.81 4.26
C ALA A 7 18.00 35.40 5.06
N PRO A 8 17.14 36.21 4.42
CA PRO A 8 16.01 36.84 5.12
C PRO A 8 15.06 35.78 5.68
N GLU A 9 14.63 36.00 6.93
CA GLU A 9 13.61 35.19 7.61
C GLU A 9 12.32 35.18 6.76
N PRO A 10 11.80 33.99 6.44
CA PRO A 10 10.64 33.85 5.57
C PRO A 10 9.34 34.31 6.28
N PRO A 11 8.38 34.90 5.54
CA PRO A 11 7.17 35.47 6.10
C PRO A 11 6.25 34.43 6.76
N ALA A 12 5.49 34.90 7.75
CA ALA A 12 4.71 34.09 8.70
C ALA A 12 3.41 33.47 8.14
N ASP A 13 3.08 33.68 6.86
CA ASP A 13 1.86 33.21 6.21
C ASP A 13 2.06 31.87 5.45
N ARG A 14 2.66 30.90 6.12
CA ARG A 14 3.03 29.57 5.58
C ARG A 14 1.90 28.54 5.60
N GLY A 15 0.68 28.91 5.22
CA GLY A 15 -0.41 27.93 5.08
C GLY A 15 -0.21 26.96 3.91
N TRP A 16 0.50 27.37 2.86
CA TRP A 16 0.61 26.64 1.60
C TRP A 16 1.90 25.81 1.44
N PHE A 17 3.01 26.22 2.09
CA PHE A 17 4.28 25.50 2.04
C PHE A 17 4.22 24.14 2.76
N LEU A 18 3.47 24.06 3.87
CA LEU A 18 3.25 22.83 4.62
C LEU A 18 2.63 21.71 3.75
N GLY A 19 1.78 22.08 2.78
CA GLY A 19 1.14 21.13 1.87
C GLY A 19 2.09 20.55 0.83
N VAL A 20 2.96 21.39 0.25
CA VAL A 20 3.93 20.99 -0.78
C VAL A 20 5.06 20.17 -0.16
N ASP A 21 5.62 20.60 0.97
CA ASP A 21 6.69 19.87 1.65
C ASP A 21 6.20 18.50 2.15
N ALA A 22 4.99 18.43 2.71
CA ALA A 22 4.36 17.16 3.06
C ALA A 22 4.09 16.29 1.82
N ALA A 23 3.70 16.87 0.68
CA ALA A 23 3.53 16.13 -0.57
C ALA A 23 4.85 15.59 -1.12
N VAL A 24 5.93 16.37 -1.05
CA VAL A 24 7.27 15.97 -1.47
C VAL A 24 7.83 14.88 -0.56
N GLN A 25 7.63 14.99 0.75
CA GLN A 25 8.04 13.97 1.70
C GLN A 25 7.27 12.66 1.51
N ARG A 26 5.94 12.72 1.31
CA ARG A 26 5.13 11.56 0.93
C ARG A 26 5.63 10.91 -0.35
N ASN A 27 5.90 11.71 -1.37
CA ASN A 27 6.43 11.21 -2.64
C ASN A 27 7.78 10.52 -2.45
N ARG A 28 8.67 11.06 -1.61
CA ARG A 28 9.96 10.43 -1.25
C ARG A 28 9.79 9.10 -0.53
N GLU A 29 8.86 9.01 0.42
CA GLU A 29 8.58 7.78 1.16
C GLU A 29 7.96 6.72 0.24
N ASP A 30 7.00 7.12 -0.59
CA ASP A 30 6.41 6.27 -1.63
C ASP A 30 7.48 5.80 -2.63
N ILE A 31 8.42 6.67 -3.06
CA ILE A 31 9.56 6.31 -3.94
C ILE A 31 10.50 5.32 -3.28
N ARG A 32 10.68 5.40 -1.96
CA ARG A 32 11.63 4.54 -1.25
C ARG A 32 11.06 3.16 -0.93
N TYR A 33 9.80 3.09 -0.51
CA TYR A 33 9.16 1.85 -0.12
C TYR A 33 7.88 1.63 -0.94
N PRO A 34 7.76 0.50 -1.67
CA PRO A 34 6.60 0.28 -2.52
C PRO A 34 5.32 -0.06 -1.74
N LEU A 35 5.45 -0.39 -0.45
CA LEU A 35 4.40 -0.66 0.53
C LEU A 35 4.78 -0.03 1.87
N SER A 36 3.82 0.58 2.57
CA SER A 36 4.04 1.11 3.91
C SER A 36 3.86 0.04 5.00
N VAL A 37 4.27 0.39 6.22
CA VAL A 37 3.79 -0.31 7.43
C VAL A 37 2.28 -0.14 7.58
N ALA A 38 1.64 -1.06 8.32
CA ALA A 38 0.22 -0.93 8.63
C ALA A 38 0.03 0.24 9.61
N GLU A 39 -0.86 1.16 9.25
CA GLU A 39 -1.21 2.33 10.03
C GLU A 39 -2.65 2.23 10.51
N PRO A 40 -2.99 2.76 11.70
CA PRO A 40 -4.37 2.86 12.14
C PRO A 40 -5.23 3.66 11.16
N LEU A 41 -6.51 3.31 11.02
CA LEU A 41 -7.43 4.03 10.13
C LEU A 41 -7.59 5.51 10.52
N GLN A 42 -7.33 5.87 11.79
CA GLN A 42 -7.34 7.25 12.28
C GLN A 42 -6.33 8.15 11.54
N VAL A 43 -5.19 7.60 11.10
CA VAL A 43 -4.20 8.35 10.32
C VAL A 43 -4.80 8.80 8.97
N LEU A 44 -5.71 8.02 8.39
CA LEU A 44 -6.47 8.40 7.20
C LEU A 44 -7.49 9.51 7.52
N ALA A 45 -8.14 9.44 8.68
CA ALA A 45 -9.07 10.49 9.12
C ALA A 45 -8.35 11.83 9.32
N GLU A 46 -7.18 11.83 9.96
CA GLU A 46 -6.34 13.02 10.16
C GLU A 46 -5.89 13.66 8.84
N GLU A 47 -5.52 12.83 7.86
CA GLU A 47 -5.14 13.27 6.52
C GLU A 47 -6.28 14.01 5.80
N PHE A 48 -7.51 13.54 5.97
CA PHE A 48 -8.69 14.07 5.29
C PHE A 48 -9.60 14.92 6.19
N GLN A 49 -9.11 15.37 7.35
CA GLN A 49 -9.88 16.17 8.31
C GLN A 49 -10.45 17.47 7.72
N HIS A 50 -9.83 17.96 6.66
CA HIS A 50 -10.25 19.15 5.92
C HIS A 50 -11.45 18.89 4.97
N SER A 51 -11.92 17.66 4.84
CA SER A 51 -12.97 17.27 3.91
C SER A 51 -14.03 16.38 4.58
N GLU A 52 -15.18 16.98 4.88
CA GLU A 52 -16.32 16.29 5.52
C GLU A 52 -16.77 15.04 4.74
N ASN A 53 -16.81 15.12 3.41
CA ASN A 53 -17.15 13.98 2.55
C ASN A 53 -16.18 12.80 2.70
N HIS A 54 -14.88 13.07 2.83
CA HIS A 54 -13.90 12.01 3.06
C HIS A 54 -14.02 11.46 4.47
N MET A 55 -14.24 12.31 5.47
CA MET A 55 -14.44 11.90 6.86
C MET A 55 -15.61 10.93 7.01
N VAL A 56 -16.75 11.20 6.37
CA VAL A 56 -17.90 10.28 6.35
C VAL A 56 -17.52 8.92 5.77
N LYS A 57 -16.74 8.88 4.68
CA LYS A 57 -16.29 7.62 4.07
C LYS A 57 -15.32 6.85 4.98
N VAL A 58 -14.41 7.55 5.68
CA VAL A 58 -13.50 6.91 6.63
C VAL A 58 -14.27 6.31 7.81
N LEU A 59 -15.30 7.00 8.32
CA LEU A 59 -16.18 6.45 9.34
C LEU A 59 -16.95 5.22 8.87
N GLN A 60 -17.44 5.24 7.62
CA GLN A 60 -18.10 4.07 7.01
C GLN A 60 -17.15 2.86 6.90
N LEU A 61 -15.88 3.09 6.55
CA LEU A 61 -14.86 2.03 6.56
C LEU A 61 -14.65 1.47 7.97
N GLY A 62 -14.53 2.33 8.97
CA GLY A 62 -14.40 1.90 10.37
C GLY A 62 -15.60 1.07 10.83
N ALA A 63 -16.82 1.52 10.54
CA ALA A 63 -18.06 0.79 10.83
C ALA A 63 -18.15 -0.57 10.11
N SER A 64 -17.48 -0.71 8.96
CA SER A 64 -17.41 -1.97 8.21
C SER A 64 -16.33 -2.94 8.72
N GLY A 65 -15.67 -2.62 9.84
CA GLY A 65 -14.67 -3.49 10.48
C GLY A 65 -13.23 -3.24 10.03
N TYR A 66 -12.96 -2.22 9.20
CA TYR A 66 -11.59 -1.86 8.83
C TYR A 66 -10.94 -1.06 9.98
N ALA A 67 -9.85 -1.59 10.55
CA ALA A 67 -9.13 -0.93 11.64
C ALA A 67 -7.79 -0.31 11.21
N HIS A 68 -7.20 -0.80 10.13
CA HIS A 68 -5.87 -0.40 9.65
C HIS A 68 -5.86 -0.24 8.13
N ARG A 69 -4.87 0.52 7.62
CA ARG A 69 -4.56 0.65 6.20
C ARG A 69 -3.06 0.50 5.94
N ARG A 70 -2.69 0.18 4.69
CA ARG A 70 -1.34 0.32 4.17
C ARG A 70 -1.38 1.16 2.91
N ARG A 71 -0.44 2.09 2.77
CA ARG A 71 -0.22 2.79 1.50
C ARG A 71 0.54 1.89 0.54
N VAL A 72 0.21 2.05 -0.74
CA VAL A 72 0.82 1.34 -1.84
C VAL A 72 1.25 2.39 -2.86
N ARG A 73 2.49 2.32 -3.33
CA ARG A 73 3.01 3.27 -4.33
C ARG A 73 2.12 3.30 -5.57
N GLY A 74 1.68 4.49 -5.97
CA GLY A 74 0.86 4.74 -7.16
C GLY A 74 1.64 4.79 -8.47
N ASP A 75 2.38 3.72 -8.81
CA ASP A 75 3.24 3.63 -10.02
C ASP A 75 2.62 2.81 -11.16
N GLY A 76 1.30 2.62 -11.15
CA GLY A 76 0.58 1.75 -12.09
C GLY A 76 0.60 0.26 -11.72
N ASN A 77 1.53 -0.17 -10.86
CA ASN A 77 1.57 -1.54 -10.32
C ASN A 77 0.85 -1.68 -8.97
N CYS A 78 0.22 -0.61 -8.47
CA CYS A 78 -0.39 -0.53 -7.14
C CYS A 78 -1.43 -1.63 -6.91
N PHE A 79 -2.27 -1.94 -7.90
CA PHE A 79 -3.28 -2.98 -7.79
C PHE A 79 -2.66 -4.36 -7.53
N TYR A 80 -1.73 -4.79 -8.40
CA TYR A 80 -1.04 -6.07 -8.26
C TYR A 80 -0.30 -6.17 -6.93
N ARG A 81 0.38 -5.09 -6.54
CA ARG A 81 1.13 -5.04 -5.29
C ARG A 81 0.23 -5.15 -4.06
N ALA A 82 -0.91 -4.44 -4.05
CA ALA A 82 -1.88 -4.49 -2.96
C ALA A 82 -2.48 -5.90 -2.82
N VAL A 83 -2.92 -6.49 -3.93
CA VAL A 83 -3.57 -7.81 -3.96
C VAL A 83 -2.58 -8.90 -3.54
N CYS A 84 -1.39 -8.96 -4.14
CA CYS A 84 -0.40 -9.98 -3.81
C CYS A 84 0.01 -9.91 -2.33
N PHE A 85 0.21 -8.72 -1.80
CA PHE A 85 0.63 -8.55 -0.41
C PHE A 85 -0.47 -8.94 0.58
N ALA A 86 -1.69 -8.43 0.41
CA ALA A 86 -2.83 -8.78 1.26
C ALA A 86 -3.11 -10.30 1.25
N TRP A 87 -2.94 -10.93 0.08
CA TRP A 87 -3.10 -12.36 -0.06
C TRP A 87 -2.02 -13.15 0.68
N LEU A 88 -0.74 -12.77 0.54
CA LEU A 88 0.36 -13.41 1.28
C LEU A 88 0.17 -13.25 2.79
N GLU A 89 -0.22 -12.07 3.28
CA GLU A 89 -0.54 -11.86 4.70
C GLU A 89 -1.67 -12.79 5.16
N ALA A 90 -2.72 -12.95 4.36
CA ALA A 90 -3.82 -13.87 4.68
C ALA A 90 -3.35 -15.33 4.75
N LEU A 91 -2.50 -15.77 3.82
CA LEU A 91 -1.94 -17.13 3.82
C LEU A 91 -1.06 -17.37 5.06
N VAL A 92 -0.19 -16.42 5.40
CA VAL A 92 0.65 -16.48 6.61
C VAL A 92 -0.20 -16.54 7.88
N ALA A 93 -1.25 -15.72 7.97
CA ALA A 93 -2.15 -15.71 9.11
C ALA A 93 -2.90 -17.04 9.27
N ARG A 94 -3.33 -17.66 8.17
CA ARG A 94 -3.97 -18.97 8.15
C ARG A 94 -3.01 -20.08 8.56
N ALA A 95 -1.80 -20.09 7.99
CA ALA A 95 -0.74 -21.02 8.38
C ALA A 95 -0.42 -20.95 9.88
N GLY A 96 -0.34 -19.73 10.42
CA GLY A 96 -0.10 -19.50 11.85
C GLY A 96 -1.20 -20.05 12.77
N ARG A 97 -2.42 -20.22 12.26
CA ARG A 97 -3.54 -20.87 12.97
C ARG A 97 -3.59 -22.39 12.77
N GLY A 98 -2.65 -22.97 12.03
CA GLY A 98 -2.63 -24.39 11.69
C GLY A 98 -3.69 -24.78 10.66
N GLU A 99 -4.30 -23.81 9.96
CA GLU A 99 -5.21 -24.10 8.86
C GLU A 99 -4.41 -24.65 7.68
N ALA A 100 -4.94 -25.69 7.03
CA ALA A 100 -4.41 -26.13 5.75
C ALA A 100 -4.47 -24.95 4.77
N VAL A 101 -3.29 -24.48 4.36
CA VAL A 101 -3.16 -23.45 3.32
C VAL A 101 -3.28 -24.15 1.98
N ASP A 102 -4.48 -24.66 1.70
CA ASP A 102 -4.82 -25.08 0.35
C ASP A 102 -5.05 -23.81 -0.46
N MET A 103 -4.12 -23.56 -1.37
CA MET A 103 -4.27 -22.52 -2.37
C MET A 103 -5.30 -23.04 -3.39
N PRO A 104 -6.47 -22.39 -3.49
CA PRO A 104 -6.56 -21.44 -4.59
C PRO A 104 -7.36 -20.18 -4.24
N LEU A 105 -7.09 -19.10 -4.99
CA LEU A 105 -8.09 -18.08 -5.26
C LEU A 105 -9.42 -18.79 -5.62
N PRO A 106 -10.61 -18.20 -5.34
CA PRO A 106 -11.86 -18.78 -5.80
C PRO A 106 -11.75 -19.11 -7.29
N GLY A 107 -11.76 -20.40 -7.66
CA GLY A 107 -11.60 -20.86 -9.05
C GLY A 107 -10.29 -21.56 -9.43
N GLY A 108 -9.35 -21.81 -8.51
CA GLY A 108 -8.14 -22.58 -8.83
C GLY A 108 -6.96 -21.72 -9.30
N TRP A 109 -5.90 -22.39 -9.79
CA TRP A 109 -4.83 -21.73 -10.52
C TRP A 109 -5.36 -21.21 -11.87
N PRO A 110 -5.18 -19.92 -12.22
CA PRO A 110 -5.60 -19.39 -13.52
C PRO A 110 -4.98 -20.14 -14.70
N GLU A 111 -5.60 -20.07 -15.87
CA GLU A 111 -5.06 -20.68 -17.08
C GLU A 111 -3.74 -19.99 -17.48
N ALA A 112 -2.73 -20.76 -17.91
CA ALA A 112 -1.41 -20.22 -18.25
C ALA A 112 -1.46 -19.23 -19.43
N SER A 113 -2.44 -19.39 -20.33
CA SER A 113 -2.66 -18.51 -21.48
C SER A 113 -2.87 -17.04 -21.08
N LEU A 114 -3.41 -16.79 -19.88
CA LEU A 114 -3.71 -15.45 -19.36
C LEU A 114 -2.46 -14.62 -19.06
N PHE A 115 -1.28 -15.24 -19.01
CA PHE A 115 -0.01 -14.59 -18.69
C PHE A 115 0.83 -14.23 -19.91
N GLY A 116 0.35 -14.54 -21.13
CA GLY A 116 1.03 -14.19 -22.38
C GLY A 116 2.46 -14.71 -22.43
N ALA A 117 3.44 -13.81 -22.56
CA ALA A 117 4.86 -14.16 -22.60
C ALA A 117 5.38 -14.84 -21.32
N LEU A 118 4.67 -14.69 -20.19
CA LEU A 118 5.06 -15.25 -18.89
C LEU A 118 4.42 -16.63 -18.61
N ALA A 119 3.82 -17.27 -19.63
CA ALA A 119 3.10 -18.53 -19.45
C ALA A 119 4.01 -19.68 -19.02
N GLU A 120 5.27 -19.72 -19.46
CA GLU A 120 6.25 -20.74 -19.09
C GLU A 120 6.67 -20.58 -17.63
N GLU A 121 7.01 -19.37 -17.21
CA GLU A 121 7.39 -19.02 -15.84
C GLU A 121 6.25 -19.31 -14.87
N TYR A 122 5.02 -18.96 -15.27
CA TYR A 122 3.83 -19.29 -14.50
C TYR A 122 3.66 -20.81 -14.32
N ARG A 123 3.81 -21.59 -15.38
CA ARG A 123 3.75 -23.06 -15.31
C ARG A 123 4.85 -23.65 -14.44
N TYR A 124 6.05 -23.10 -14.52
CA TYR A 124 7.16 -23.48 -13.64
C TYR A 124 6.82 -23.23 -12.17
N ILE A 125 6.37 -22.02 -11.81
CA ILE A 125 6.01 -21.65 -10.44
C ILE A 125 4.89 -22.56 -9.92
N ARG A 126 3.82 -22.75 -10.69
CA ARG A 126 2.72 -23.65 -10.33
C ARG A 126 3.25 -25.07 -10.03
N SER A 127 4.09 -25.62 -10.91
CA SER A 127 4.69 -26.95 -10.70
C SER A 127 5.53 -27.03 -9.43
N ALA A 128 6.23 -25.95 -9.08
CA ALA A 128 7.06 -25.89 -7.87
C ALA A 128 6.20 -25.87 -6.61
N VAL A 129 5.09 -25.13 -6.62
CA VAL A 129 4.15 -25.11 -5.49
C VAL A 129 3.46 -26.46 -5.34
N ASP A 130 3.07 -27.12 -6.44
CA ASP A 130 2.43 -28.44 -6.39
C ASP A 130 3.37 -29.52 -5.79
N ARG A 131 4.69 -29.37 -5.93
CA ARG A 131 5.68 -30.27 -5.30
C ARG A 131 5.88 -30.04 -3.80
N LEU A 132 5.42 -28.92 -3.26
CA LEU A 132 5.56 -28.56 -1.84
C LEU A 132 4.35 -29.00 -0.99
N ARG A 133 3.31 -29.54 -1.64
CA ARG A 133 2.15 -30.16 -1.00
C ARG A 133 2.37 -31.66 -0.84
#